data_AF-A0A2P5K3L0-F1
#
_entry.id   AF-A0A2P5K3L0-F1
#
_cell.length_a   1.000
_cell.length_b   1.000
_cell.length_c   1.000
_cell.angle_alpha   90.00
_cell.angle_beta   90.00
_cell.angle_gamma   90.00
#
_symmetry.space_group_name_H-M   'P 1'
#
loop_
_entity.id
_entity.type
_entity.pdbx_description
1 polymer ?
#
loop_
_entity_poly.entity_id
_entity_poly.type
_entity_poly.pdbx_seq_one_letter_code
_entity_poly.pdbx_strand_id
1 'polypeptide(L)'
;MGKRTRIINDPSDLVPLLRTFGSQTHKKVFDYLLIDWFTEKELIDNLDFDTEESLNILKKGGLIESKWRMPEAGKTPEKEYHTSYSKIQVNFQCSIEDLSDLIEITFGAENEYREMIEQIENEVINGNQSMTGLSRAIGTSPLHLRGVARRSNNLLVKGQRIEFVGVEK
;
A
#
# COMPACT_ATOMS: atom_id res chain seq x y z
N MET A 1 -1.41 -3.48 23.89
CA MET A 1 -1.00 -4.45 22.84
C MET A 1 0.42 -4.13 22.39
N GLY A 2 1.23 -5.14 22.05
CA GLY A 2 2.68 -4.97 21.81
C GLY A 2 2.97 -3.99 20.66
N LYS A 3 3.79 -2.97 20.94
CA LYS A 3 4.19 -1.93 19.99
C LYS A 3 5.11 -2.51 18.91
N ARG A 4 4.55 -3.18 17.90
CA ARG A 4 5.30 -3.72 16.75
C ARG A 4 5.89 -2.56 15.93
N THR A 5 7.11 -2.75 15.45
CA THR A 5 7.82 -1.83 14.55
C THR A 5 7.87 -2.44 13.16
N ARG A 6 7.40 -1.72 12.14
CA ARG A 6 7.60 -2.09 10.74
C ARG A 6 8.98 -1.60 10.29
N ILE A 7 9.80 -2.49 9.75
CA ILE A 7 11.09 -2.13 9.15
C ILE A 7 10.90 -1.95 7.64
N ILE A 8 11.30 -0.80 7.11
CA ILE A 8 11.30 -0.49 5.69
C ILE A 8 12.76 -0.52 5.22
N ASN A 9 13.09 -1.49 4.36
CA ASN A 9 14.45 -1.68 3.83
C ASN A 9 14.57 -1.33 2.34
N ASP A 10 13.45 -1.18 1.62
CA ASP A 10 13.43 -0.75 0.22
C ASP A 10 12.86 0.68 0.16
N PRO A 11 13.61 1.67 -0.37
CA PRO A 11 13.12 3.04 -0.44
C PRO A 11 11.81 3.17 -1.24
N SER A 12 11.56 2.30 -2.22
CA SER A 12 10.31 2.32 -2.98
C SER A 12 9.06 1.98 -2.15
N ASP A 13 9.21 1.33 -0.98
CA ASP A 13 8.10 1.12 -0.03
C ASP A 13 7.55 2.44 0.54
N LEU A 14 8.29 3.55 0.41
CA LEU A 14 7.78 4.87 0.78
C LEU A 14 6.62 5.32 -0.11
N VAL A 15 6.59 4.93 -1.39
CA VAL A 15 5.55 5.36 -2.34
C VAL A 15 4.14 5.02 -1.83
N PRO A 16 3.78 3.74 -1.57
CA PRO A 16 2.44 3.42 -1.08
C PRO A 16 2.17 3.99 0.32
N LEU A 17 3.20 4.12 1.17
CA LEU A 17 3.07 4.65 2.52
C LEU A 17 2.70 6.14 2.51
N LEU A 18 3.45 6.95 1.76
CA LEU A 18 3.24 8.38 1.62
C LEU A 18 1.94 8.68 0.88
N ARG A 19 1.58 7.90 -0.13
CA ARG A 19 0.27 8.03 -0.81
C ARG A 19 -0.88 7.74 0.14
N THR A 20 -0.78 6.68 0.95
CA THR A 20 -1.80 6.35 1.95
C THR A 20 -1.98 7.49 2.95
N PHE A 21 -0.89 7.98 3.54
CA PHE A 21 -0.97 9.02 4.58
C PHE A 21 -1.05 10.46 4.05
N GLY A 22 -0.89 10.66 2.74
CA GLY A 22 -1.21 11.92 2.06
C GLY A 22 -2.72 12.18 1.98
N SER A 23 -3.54 11.14 2.09
CA SER A 23 -5.00 11.25 2.19
C SER A 23 -5.44 11.54 3.62
N GLN A 24 -6.16 12.65 3.82
CA GLN A 24 -6.72 12.99 5.13
C GLN A 24 -7.70 11.92 5.64
N THR A 25 -8.46 11.31 4.73
CA THR A 25 -9.46 10.29 5.04
C THR A 25 -8.81 9.03 5.61
N HIS A 26 -7.79 8.50 4.91
CA HIS A 26 -7.07 7.30 5.36
C HIS A 26 -6.30 7.55 6.65
N LYS A 27 -5.72 8.75 6.80
CA LYS A 27 -5.05 9.16 8.03
C LYS A 27 -6.01 9.16 9.22
N LYS A 28 -7.19 9.78 9.10
CA LYS A 28 -8.19 9.82 10.19
C LYS A 28 -8.62 8.41 10.61
N VAL A 29 -8.88 7.52 9.65
CA VAL A 29 -9.21 6.11 9.94
C VAL A 29 -8.05 5.43 10.68
N PHE A 30 -6.82 5.60 10.22
CA PHE A 30 -5.64 5.04 10.88
C PHE A 30 -5.44 5.58 12.31
N ASP A 31 -5.68 6.87 12.54
CA ASP A 31 -5.57 7.51 13.85
C ASP A 31 -6.57 6.92 14.87
N TYR A 32 -7.79 6.56 14.44
CA TYR A 32 -8.73 5.83 15.29
C TYR A 32 -8.25 4.40 15.58
N LEU A 33 -7.81 3.69 14.55
CA LEU A 33 -7.32 2.30 14.67
C LEU A 33 -6.01 2.17 15.46
N LEU A 34 -5.33 3.28 15.73
CA LEU A 34 -4.17 3.35 16.64
C LEU A 34 -4.57 3.28 18.11
N ILE A 35 -5.82 3.65 18.44
CA ILE A 35 -6.31 3.76 19.82
C ILE A 35 -6.83 2.41 20.31
N ASP A 36 -7.72 1.78 19.54
CA ASP A 36 -8.33 0.49 19.89
C ASP A 36 -8.91 -0.21 18.65
N TRP A 37 -9.58 -1.34 18.87
CA TRP A 37 -10.28 -2.11 17.85
C TRP A 37 -11.63 -1.47 17.51
N PHE A 38 -11.89 -1.25 16.22
CA PHE A 38 -13.15 -0.69 15.74
C PHE A 38 -13.75 -1.52 14.61
N THR A 39 -15.07 -1.69 14.60
CA THR A 39 -15.77 -2.16 13.40
C THR A 39 -15.89 -1.02 12.39
N GLU A 40 -16.13 -1.36 11.13
CA GLU A 40 -16.38 -0.36 10.08
C GLU A 40 -17.56 0.55 10.43
N LYS A 41 -18.62 -0.01 11.01
CA LYS A 41 -19.78 0.74 11.47
C LYS A 41 -19.40 1.78 12.54
N GLU A 42 -18.62 1.38 13.54
CA GLU A 42 -18.15 2.30 14.57
C GLU A 42 -17.27 3.41 13.99
N LEU A 43 -16.43 3.09 13.00
CA LEU A 43 -15.62 4.11 12.33
C LEU A 43 -16.49 5.12 11.58
N ILE A 44 -17.49 4.66 10.83
CA ILE A 44 -18.44 5.53 10.12
C ILE A 44 -19.19 6.42 11.12
N ASP A 45 -19.70 5.84 12.21
CA ASP A 45 -20.43 6.58 13.25
C ASP A 45 -19.56 7.66 13.93
N ASN A 46 -18.25 7.42 14.09
CA ASN A 46 -17.31 8.36 14.71
C ASN A 46 -16.74 9.41 13.74
N LEU A 47 -16.58 9.06 12.47
CA LEU A 47 -15.85 9.87 11.48
C LEU A 47 -16.77 10.62 10.51
N ASP A 48 -18.04 10.22 10.41
CA ASP A 48 -19.06 10.81 9.54
C ASP A 48 -18.69 10.79 8.03
N PHE A 49 -18.03 9.71 7.60
CA PHE A 49 -17.75 9.44 6.18
C PHE A 49 -17.56 7.93 5.95
N ASP A 50 -17.65 7.53 4.68
CA ASP A 50 -17.41 6.13 4.27
C ASP A 50 -15.95 5.70 4.45
N THR A 51 -15.74 4.59 5.15
CA THR A 51 -14.40 4.12 5.53
C THR A 51 -13.93 2.89 4.76
N GLU A 52 -14.76 2.32 3.87
CA GLU A 52 -14.48 1.07 3.16
C GLU A 52 -13.16 1.14 2.38
N GLU A 53 -13.00 2.19 1.56
CA GLU A 53 -11.79 2.38 0.76
C GLU A 53 -10.55 2.54 1.65
N SER A 54 -10.66 3.30 2.74
CA SER A 54 -9.56 3.51 3.69
C SER A 54 -9.13 2.20 4.35
N LEU A 55 -10.08 1.37 4.79
CA LEU A 55 -9.80 0.06 5.35
C LEU A 55 -9.12 -0.86 4.33
N ASN A 56 -9.61 -0.86 3.08
CA ASN A 56 -9.02 -1.65 2.00
C ASN A 56 -7.57 -1.23 1.70
N ILE A 57 -7.28 0.06 1.59
CA ILE A 57 -5.93 0.58 1.34
C ILE A 57 -4.99 0.26 2.51
N LEU A 58 -5.41 0.55 3.75
CA LEU A 58 -4.60 0.27 4.94
C LEU A 58 -4.30 -1.21 5.09
N LYS A 59 -5.27 -2.09 4.81
CA LYS A 59 -5.11 -3.54 4.88
C LYS A 59 -4.18 -4.06 3.80
N LYS A 60 -4.32 -3.60 2.54
CA LYS A 60 -3.40 -3.91 1.45
C LYS A 60 -1.97 -3.49 1.77
N GLY A 61 -1.81 -2.32 2.41
CA GLY A 61 -0.52 -1.82 2.88
C GLY A 61 0.06 -2.58 4.09
N GLY A 62 -0.66 -3.56 4.64
CA GLY A 62 -0.28 -4.30 5.84
C GLY A 62 -0.29 -3.46 7.12
N LEU A 63 -0.91 -2.28 7.10
CA LEU A 63 -0.88 -1.32 8.20
C LEU A 63 -1.88 -1.66 9.31
N ILE A 64 -2.91 -2.43 8.99
CA ILE A 64 -3.96 -2.87 9.91
C ILE A 64 -4.15 -4.39 9.87
N GLU A 65 -4.54 -4.95 11.00
CA GLU A 65 -4.98 -6.34 11.16
C GLU A 65 -6.49 -6.36 11.46
N SER A 66 -7.11 -7.53 11.29
CA SER A 66 -8.55 -7.69 11.48
C SER A 66 -8.87 -9.00 12.17
N LYS A 67 -9.88 -9.00 13.04
CA LYS A 67 -10.42 -10.21 13.70
C LYS A 67 -11.94 -10.15 13.75
N TRP A 68 -12.58 -11.28 14.02
CA TRP A 68 -14.01 -11.34 14.27
C TRP A 68 -14.30 -10.92 15.71
N ARG A 69 -15.20 -9.95 15.89
CA ARG A 69 -15.76 -9.58 17.19
C ARG A 69 -16.89 -10.56 17.50
N MET A 70 -16.81 -11.19 18.67
CA MET A 70 -17.89 -12.09 19.13
C MET A 70 -19.15 -11.26 19.40
N PRO A 71 -20.29 -11.60 18.78
CA PRO A 71 -21.51 -10.83 18.98
C PRO A 71 -22.15 -11.14 20.34
N GLU A 72 -22.96 -10.20 20.82
CA GLU A 72 -23.97 -10.50 21.83
C GLU A 72 -24.97 -11.54 21.30
N ALA A 73 -25.60 -12.30 22.19
CA ALA A 73 -26.55 -13.34 21.82
C ALA A 73 -27.65 -12.80 20.87
N GLY A 74 -27.74 -13.38 19.67
CA GLY A 74 -28.72 -13.01 18.65
C GLY A 74 -28.25 -11.96 17.64
N LYS A 75 -27.04 -11.41 17.76
CA LYS A 75 -26.44 -10.51 16.75
C LYS A 75 -25.49 -11.27 15.82
N THR A 76 -25.27 -10.73 14.63
CA THR A 76 -24.28 -11.26 13.68
C THR A 76 -22.87 -10.86 14.08
N PRO A 77 -21.87 -11.76 13.94
CA PRO A 77 -20.47 -11.40 14.14
C PRO A 77 -20.07 -10.25 13.20
N GLU A 78 -19.35 -9.28 13.73
CA GLU A 78 -18.81 -8.16 12.96
C GLU A 78 -17.29 -8.23 12.91
N LYS A 79 -16.71 -7.75 11.81
CA LYS A 79 -15.26 -7.67 11.69
C LYS A 79 -14.77 -6.36 12.29
N GLU A 80 -13.75 -6.43 13.13
CA GLU A 80 -13.08 -5.28 13.69
C GLU A 80 -11.61 -5.22 13.28
N TYR A 81 -11.07 -4.01 13.28
CA TYR A 81 -9.74 -3.66 12.79
C TYR A 81 -8.93 -2.95 13.86
N HIS A 82 -7.61 -3.10 13.80
CA HIS A 82 -6.66 -2.36 14.64
C HIS A 82 -5.34 -2.22 13.87
N THR A 83 -4.53 -1.23 14.19
CA THR A 83 -3.17 -1.10 13.62
C THR A 83 -2.29 -2.32 13.90
N SER A 84 -1.59 -2.79 12.86
CA SER A 84 -0.59 -3.86 12.96
C SER A 84 0.72 -3.36 13.58
N TYR A 85 1.02 -2.07 13.43
CA TYR A 85 2.28 -1.43 13.81
C TYR A 85 2.02 -0.08 14.47
N SER A 86 2.84 0.26 15.46
CA SER A 86 2.80 1.57 16.15
C SER A 86 4.05 2.41 15.90
N LYS A 87 5.03 1.83 15.20
CA LYS A 87 6.33 2.44 14.89
C LYS A 87 6.79 2.00 13.52
N ILE A 88 7.54 2.86 12.86
CA ILE A 88 8.25 2.56 11.61
C ILE A 88 9.74 2.83 11.85
N GLN A 89 10.58 1.91 11.38
CA GLN A 89 12.01 2.09 11.25
C GLN A 89 12.36 2.06 9.77
N VAL A 90 13.04 3.10 9.30
CA VAL A 90 13.53 3.17 7.93
C VAL A 90 15.02 2.81 7.94
N ASN A 91 15.40 1.83 7.12
CA ASN A 91 16.73 1.24 7.08
C ASN A 91 17.17 0.99 5.63
N PHE A 92 17.42 2.07 4.90
CA PHE A 92 17.98 2.02 3.55
C PHE A 92 18.92 3.21 3.31
N GLN A 93 19.73 3.09 2.25
CA GLN A 93 20.52 4.18 1.67
C GLN A 93 20.20 4.24 0.17
N CYS A 94 19.96 5.44 -0.34
CA CYS A 94 19.77 5.71 -1.78
C CYS A 94 20.44 7.06 -2.13
N SER A 95 20.58 7.35 -3.42
CA SER A 95 21.03 8.67 -3.87
C SER A 95 19.93 9.73 -3.66
N ILE A 96 20.30 11.01 -3.75
CA ILE A 96 19.31 12.10 -3.73
C ILE A 96 18.42 12.04 -4.98
N GLU A 97 19.00 11.68 -6.13
CA GLU A 97 18.28 11.48 -7.40
C GLU A 97 17.20 10.41 -7.25
N ASP A 98 17.56 9.24 -6.72
CA ASP A 98 16.65 8.14 -6.42
C ASP A 98 15.50 8.55 -5.49
N LEU A 99 15.82 9.28 -4.42
CA LEU A 99 14.80 9.77 -3.49
C LEU A 99 13.89 10.81 -4.15
N SER A 100 14.43 11.69 -4.98
CA SER A 100 13.69 12.70 -5.75
C SER A 100 12.68 12.02 -6.67
N ASP A 101 13.11 11.02 -7.44
CA ASP A 101 12.26 10.25 -8.34
C ASP A 101 11.11 9.58 -7.57
N LEU A 102 11.39 8.98 -6.41
CA LEU A 102 10.36 8.34 -5.58
C LEU A 102 9.35 9.34 -5.02
N ILE A 103 9.79 10.55 -4.66
CA ILE A 103 8.90 11.62 -4.21
C ILE A 103 8.01 12.10 -5.37
N GLU A 104 8.59 12.29 -6.56
CA GLU A 104 7.83 12.63 -7.77
C GLU A 104 6.78 11.56 -8.08
N ILE A 105 7.20 10.29 -8.12
CA ILE A 105 6.32 9.13 -8.30
C ILE A 105 5.24 9.07 -7.22
N THR A 106 5.49 9.54 -6.00
CA THR A 106 4.50 9.52 -4.92
C THR A 106 3.37 10.53 -5.18
N PHE A 107 3.72 11.75 -5.57
CA PHE A 107 2.79 12.88 -5.63
C PHE A 107 2.28 13.20 -7.03
N GLY A 108 2.88 12.63 -8.08
CA GLY A 108 2.43 12.84 -9.45
C GLY A 108 1.04 12.25 -9.72
N ALA A 109 0.38 12.81 -10.73
CA ALA A 109 -1.02 12.52 -11.04
C ALA A 109 -1.19 11.11 -11.63
N GLU A 110 -2.38 10.52 -11.49
CA GLU A 110 -2.61 9.13 -11.93
C GLU A 110 -2.44 8.94 -13.43
N ASN A 111 -2.78 9.95 -14.24
CA ASN A 111 -2.61 9.90 -15.69
C ASN A 111 -1.14 9.90 -16.11
N GLU A 112 -0.23 10.45 -15.32
CA GLU A 112 1.21 10.51 -15.64
C GLU A 112 1.86 9.11 -15.62
N TYR A 113 1.37 8.22 -14.76
CA TYR A 113 1.95 6.87 -14.59
C TYR A 113 1.12 5.76 -15.23
N ARG A 114 -0.10 6.05 -15.72
CA ARG A 114 -1.01 5.03 -16.24
C ARG A 114 -0.39 4.20 -17.36
N GLU A 115 0.17 4.86 -18.37
CA GLU A 115 0.76 4.17 -19.53
C GLU A 115 1.94 3.28 -19.12
N MET A 116 2.80 3.76 -18.21
CA MET A 116 3.93 2.97 -17.72
C MET A 116 3.47 1.79 -16.85
N ILE A 117 2.44 1.98 -16.02
CA ILE A 117 1.85 0.88 -15.24
C ILE A 117 1.29 -0.19 -16.19
N GLU A 118 0.55 0.20 -17.22
CA GLU A 118 0.00 -0.72 -18.22
C GLU A 118 1.11 -1.47 -18.98
N GLN A 119 2.21 -0.79 -19.32
CA GLN A 119 3.40 -1.44 -19.91
C GLN A 119 4.02 -2.47 -18.97
N ILE A 120 4.19 -2.14 -17.68
CA ILE A 120 4.71 -3.09 -16.68
C ILE A 120 3.76 -4.28 -16.54
N GLU A 121 2.45 -4.05 -16.44
CA GLU A 121 1.44 -5.11 -16.35
C GLU A 121 1.51 -6.05 -17.55
N ASN A 122 1.56 -5.52 -18.77
CA ASN A 122 1.66 -6.32 -19.99
C ASN A 122 2.94 -7.16 -20.04
N GLU A 123 4.10 -6.60 -19.69
CA GLU A 123 5.37 -7.34 -19.63
C GLU A 123 5.30 -8.49 -18.60
N VAL A 124 4.76 -8.20 -17.40
CA VAL A 124 4.63 -9.18 -16.32
C VAL A 124 3.67 -10.32 -16.68
N ILE A 125 2.53 -10.00 -17.32
CA ILE A 125 1.55 -10.98 -17.82
C ILE A 125 2.17 -11.86 -18.90
N ASN A 126 2.99 -11.29 -19.79
CA ASN A 126 3.73 -12.03 -20.82
C ASN A 126 4.94 -12.81 -20.27
N GLY A 127 5.13 -12.85 -18.95
CA GLY A 127 6.14 -13.67 -18.27
C GLY A 127 7.45 -12.95 -17.94
N ASN A 128 7.62 -11.68 -18.32
CA ASN A 128 8.77 -10.88 -17.94
C ASN A 128 8.59 -10.32 -16.53
N GLN A 129 8.94 -11.12 -15.53
CA GLN A 129 8.71 -10.78 -14.11
C GLN A 129 9.97 -10.28 -13.39
N SER A 130 11.14 -10.38 -14.02
CA SER A 130 12.41 -10.01 -13.39
C SER A 130 12.65 -8.50 -13.47
N MET A 131 13.14 -7.89 -12.39
CA MET A 131 13.43 -6.45 -12.37
C MET A 131 14.42 -6.05 -13.47
N THR A 132 15.42 -6.89 -13.74
CA THR A 132 16.42 -6.67 -14.78
C THR A 132 15.83 -6.77 -16.19
N GLY A 133 14.95 -7.74 -16.44
CA GLY A 133 14.23 -7.88 -17.71
C GLY A 133 13.28 -6.73 -17.96
N LEU A 134 12.49 -6.35 -16.95
CA LEU A 134 11.56 -5.22 -17.00
C LEU A 134 12.28 -3.89 -17.24
N SER A 135 13.39 -3.65 -16.52
CA SER A 135 14.18 -2.42 -16.69
C SER A 135 14.72 -2.28 -18.12
N ARG A 136 15.12 -3.39 -18.76
CA ARG A 136 15.57 -3.40 -20.16
C ARG A 136 14.43 -3.19 -21.14
N ALA A 137 13.28 -3.82 -20.91
CA ALA A 137 12.12 -3.73 -21.80
C ALA A 137 11.51 -2.32 -21.79
N ILE A 138 11.38 -1.72 -20.62
CA ILE A 138 10.75 -0.41 -20.42
C ILE A 138 11.76 0.74 -20.58
N GLY A 139 13.05 0.47 -20.37
CA GLY A 139 14.11 1.48 -20.53
C GLY A 139 14.22 2.46 -19.35
N THR A 140 13.94 1.98 -18.13
CA THR A 140 14.04 2.79 -16.90
C THR A 140 14.85 2.06 -15.81
N SER A 141 15.22 2.79 -14.75
CA SER A 141 15.99 2.22 -13.64
C SER A 141 15.16 1.21 -12.84
N PRO A 142 15.78 0.18 -12.23
CA PRO A 142 15.09 -0.75 -11.34
C PRO A 142 14.34 -0.07 -10.19
N LEU A 143 14.85 1.04 -9.67
CA LEU A 143 14.21 1.74 -8.56
C LEU A 143 12.96 2.50 -9.03
N HIS A 144 13.07 3.25 -10.12
CA HIS A 144 11.94 3.96 -10.71
C HIS A 144 10.83 2.96 -11.06
N LEU A 145 11.19 1.82 -11.65
CA LEU A 145 10.24 0.75 -11.99
C LEU A 145 9.52 0.20 -10.75
N ARG A 146 10.24 -0.04 -9.64
CA ARG A 146 9.60 -0.41 -8.36
C ARG A 146 8.67 0.68 -7.84
N GLY A 147 9.10 1.94 -7.89
CA GLY A 147 8.28 3.08 -7.45
C GLY A 147 6.95 3.13 -8.20
N VAL A 148 7.00 3.08 -9.54
CA VAL A 148 5.82 3.11 -10.40
C VAL A 148 4.95 1.87 -10.19
N ALA A 149 5.53 0.68 -10.16
CA ALA A 149 4.78 -0.55 -9.94
C ALA A 149 4.02 -0.56 -8.61
N ARG A 150 4.58 0.03 -7.55
CA ARG A 150 3.94 0.15 -6.23
C ARG A 150 2.76 1.12 -6.18
N ARG A 151 2.51 1.88 -7.26
CA ARG A 151 1.25 2.62 -7.44
C ARG A 151 0.10 1.73 -7.89
N SER A 152 0.38 0.60 -8.57
CA SER A 152 -0.66 -0.28 -9.10
C SER A 152 -1.25 -1.17 -8.01
N ASN A 153 -2.57 -1.36 -8.07
CA ASN A 153 -3.27 -2.38 -7.28
C ASN A 153 -3.17 -3.79 -7.87
N ASN A 154 -2.71 -3.91 -9.12
CA ASN A 154 -2.61 -5.17 -9.84
C ASN A 154 -1.18 -5.72 -9.87
N LEU A 155 -0.20 -4.98 -9.36
CA LEU A 155 1.20 -5.39 -9.32
C LEU A 155 1.67 -5.57 -7.87
N LEU A 156 2.45 -6.63 -7.65
CA LEU A 156 3.08 -6.92 -6.38
C LEU A 156 4.60 -7.00 -6.56
N VAL A 157 5.32 -6.09 -5.92
CA VAL A 157 6.79 -6.09 -5.92
C VAL A 157 7.30 -7.05 -4.85
N LYS A 158 8.07 -8.07 -5.26
CA LYS A 158 8.72 -9.07 -4.39
C LYS A 158 10.23 -9.07 -4.62
N GLY A 159 10.94 -8.17 -3.94
CA GLY A 159 12.39 -8.05 -4.07
C GLY A 159 12.80 -7.72 -5.52
N GLN A 160 13.41 -8.68 -6.21
CA GLN A 160 13.87 -8.54 -7.60
C GLN A 160 12.83 -8.97 -8.65
N ARG A 161 11.57 -9.18 -8.24
CA ARG A 161 10.49 -9.59 -9.14
C ARG A 161 9.26 -8.71 -8.97
N ILE A 162 8.46 -8.64 -10.03
CA ILE A 162 7.11 -8.08 -10.02
C ILE A 162 6.16 -9.18 -10.49
N GLU A 163 5.07 -9.36 -9.76
CA GLU A 163 4.01 -10.31 -10.06
C GLU A 163 2.71 -9.57 -10.34
N PHE A 164 1.92 -10.10 -11.28
CA PHE A 164 0.56 -9.64 -11.50
C PHE A 164 -0.37 -10.33 -10.48
N VAL A 165 -1.15 -9.54 -9.77
CA VAL A 165 -2.11 -9.96 -8.74
C VAL A 165 -3.51 -9.41 -9.02
N GLY A 166 -3.70 -8.70 -10.14
CA GLY A 166 -5.00 -8.28 -10.61
C GLY A 166 -5.88 -9.47 -11.02
N VAL A 167 -7.18 -9.24 -11.09
CA VAL A 167 -8.09 -10.22 -11.71
C VAL A 167 -7.97 -10.05 -13.22
N GLU A 168 -7.53 -11.10 -13.94
CA GLU A 168 -7.61 -11.11 -15.40
C GLU A 168 -9.07 -10.90 -15.81
N LYS A 169 -9.33 -9.87 -16.62
CA LYS A 169 -10.67 -9.57 -17.15
C LYS A 169 -11.02 -10.47 -18.32
#